data_AF-A0A7W9WP87-F1
#
_entry.id   AF-A0A7W9WP87-F1
#
_cell.length_a   1.000
_cell.length_b   1.000
_cell.length_c   1.000
_cell.angle_alpha   90.00
_cell.angle_beta   90.00
_cell.angle_gamma   90.00
#
_symmetry.space_group_name_H-M   'P 1'
#
loop_
_entity.id
_entity.type
_entity.pdbx_description
1 polymer ?
#
loop_
_entity_poly.entity_id
_entity_poly.type
_entity_poly.pdbx_seq_one_letter_code
_entity_poly.pdbx_strand_id
1 'polypeptide(L)'
;MTVLDGCAGLSGSLRAKGLGAPDGERLMRDLVGLTADKWLNASRIAALAQQHGVATPEGRVAFLSGVKALMRDLPVPVFPDAEARQATLNAIQDALDTAIDEEDL
;
A
#
# COMPACT_ATOMS: atom_id res chain seq x y z
N MET A 1 -5.11 -16.53 4.98
CA MET A 1 -4.93 -15.16 5.51
C MET A 1 -5.94 -14.28 4.79
N THR A 2 -6.77 -13.55 5.52
CA THR A 2 -7.68 -12.57 4.91
C THR A 2 -6.95 -11.25 4.66
N VAL A 3 -7.51 -10.38 3.81
CA VAL A 3 -6.97 -9.03 3.57
C VAL A 3 -6.87 -8.23 4.87
N LEU A 4 -7.86 -8.40 5.75
CA LEU A 4 -7.90 -7.76 7.05
C LEU A 4 -6.74 -8.22 7.95
N ASP A 5 -6.45 -9.53 7.99
CA ASP A 5 -5.31 -10.08 8.74
C ASP A 5 -3.99 -9.50 8.21
N GLY A 6 -3.88 -9.35 6.89
CA GLY A 6 -2.72 -8.74 6.25
C GLY A 6 -2.54 -7.26 6.62
N CYS A 7 -3.61 -6.47 6.58
CA CYS A 7 -3.59 -5.06 6.98
C CYS A 7 -3.25 -4.89 8.46
N ALA A 8 -3.81 -5.73 9.33
CA ALA A 8 -3.48 -5.75 10.76
C ALA A 8 -2.01 -6.12 11.00
N GLY A 9 -1.49 -7.09 10.26
CA GLY A 9 -0.07 -7.49 10.31
C GLY A 9 0.88 -6.37 9.87
N LEU A 10 0.54 -5.64 8.79
CA LEU A 10 1.30 -4.49 8.33
C LEU A 10 1.31 -3.36 9.38
N SER A 11 0.15 -3.03 9.94
CA SER A 11 0.02 -2.04 11.01
C SER A 11 0.85 -2.40 12.23
N GLY A 12 0.76 -3.65 12.70
CA GLY A 12 1.57 -4.15 13.81
C GLY A 12 3.08 -4.05 13.54
N SER A 13 3.50 -4.39 12.31
CA SER A 13 4.92 -4.34 11.90
C SER A 13 5.46 -2.90 11.87
N LEU A 14 4.68 -1.94 11.35
CA LEU A 14 5.07 -0.52 11.34
C LEU A 14 5.12 0.05 12.75
N ARG A 15 4.14 -0.31 13.60
CA ARG A 15 4.09 0.12 15.00
C ARG A 15 5.27 -0.42 15.79
N ALA A 16 5.64 -1.68 15.60
CA ALA A 16 6.78 -2.30 16.27
C ALA A 16 8.11 -1.63 15.90
N LYS A 17 8.20 -1.07 14.69
CA LYS A 17 9.37 -0.32 14.22
C LYS A 17 9.32 1.18 14.53
N GLY A 18 8.22 1.69 15.12
CA GLY A 18 8.04 3.12 15.36
C GLY A 18 7.83 3.96 14.09
N LEU A 19 7.45 3.33 12.98
CA LEU A 19 7.35 3.97 11.65
C LEU A 19 5.95 4.49 11.31
N GLY A 20 4.99 4.30 12.24
CA GLY A 20 3.59 4.68 12.08
C GLY A 20 2.65 3.61 12.60
N ALA A 21 1.36 3.95 12.68
CA ALA A 21 0.31 3.05 13.17
C ALA A 21 -0.95 3.20 12.29
N PRO A 22 -0.90 2.73 11.03
CA PRO A 22 -2.07 2.79 10.14
C PRO A 22 -3.23 2.01 10.75
N ASP A 23 -4.45 2.49 10.59
CA ASP A 23 -5.65 1.76 11.01
C ASP A 23 -5.89 0.61 10.02
N GLY A 24 -5.87 -0.64 10.49
CA GLY A 24 -5.96 -1.83 9.63
C GLY A 24 -7.30 -1.96 8.88
N GLU A 25 -8.40 -1.53 9.50
CA GLU A 25 -9.73 -1.58 8.86
C GLU A 25 -9.87 -0.50 7.80
N ARG A 26 -9.38 0.72 8.11
CA ARG A 26 -9.34 1.82 7.15
C ARG A 26 -8.43 1.47 5.98
N LEU A 27 -7.26 0.89 6.25
CA LEU A 27 -6.32 0.45 5.22
C LEU A 27 -6.97 -0.59 4.31
N MET A 28 -7.65 -1.59 4.87
CA MET A 28 -8.38 -2.57 4.07
C MET A 28 -9.41 -1.89 3.15
N ARG A 29 -10.22 -0.96 3.67
CA ARG A 29 -11.22 -0.25 2.87
C ARG A 29 -10.59 0.54 1.73
N ASP A 30 -9.50 1.27 2.02
CA ASP A 30 -8.79 2.04 1.03
C ASP A 30 -8.21 1.13 -0.06
N LEU A 31 -7.56 0.02 0.33
CA LEU A 31 -6.97 -0.98 -0.59
C LEU A 31 -8.02 -1.64 -1.50
N VAL A 32 -9.19 -1.98 -0.97
CA VAL A 32 -10.33 -2.47 -1.79
C VAL A 32 -10.85 -1.37 -2.72
N GLY A 33 -10.84 -0.11 -2.28
CA GLY A 33 -11.15 1.03 -3.14
C GLY A 33 -10.17 1.18 -4.31
N LEU A 34 -8.88 0.93 -4.09
CA LEU A 34 -7.86 0.95 -5.14
C LEU A 34 -8.12 -0.14 -6.19
N THR A 35 -8.54 -1.35 -5.78
CA THR A 35 -8.72 -2.44 -6.74
C THR A 35 -9.84 -2.15 -7.76
N ALA A 36 -10.79 -1.26 -7.41
CA ALA A 36 -11.85 -0.79 -8.30
C ALA A 36 -11.46 0.44 -9.14
N ASP A 37 -10.33 1.09 -8.86
CA ASP A 37 -9.93 2.34 -9.50
C ASP A 37 -9.07 2.07 -10.75
N LYS A 38 -9.59 2.44 -11.92
CA LYS A 38 -8.89 2.27 -13.20
C LYS A 38 -7.79 3.31 -13.44
N TRP A 39 -7.73 4.37 -12.63
CA TRP A 39 -6.85 5.52 -12.85
C TRP A 39 -5.88 5.71 -11.68
N LEU A 40 -5.31 4.61 -11.20
CA LEU A 40 -4.27 4.64 -10.18
C LEU A 40 -2.96 5.18 -10.74
N ASN A 41 -2.30 6.03 -9.96
CA ASN A 41 -0.96 6.54 -10.23
C ASN A 41 -0.13 6.57 -8.95
N ALA A 42 1.18 6.70 -9.11
CA ALA A 42 2.14 6.68 -8.01
C ALA A 42 1.81 7.72 -6.91
N SER A 43 1.44 8.95 -7.30
CA SER A 43 1.10 10.02 -6.35
C SER A 43 -0.06 9.66 -5.43
N ARG A 44 -1.09 8.99 -5.97
CA ARG A 44 -2.25 8.56 -5.19
C ARG A 44 -1.91 7.44 -4.20
N ILE A 45 -1.03 6.53 -4.60
CA ILE A 45 -0.51 5.49 -3.73
C ILE A 45 0.37 6.10 -2.62
N ALA A 46 1.25 7.04 -2.96
CA ALA A 46 2.11 7.73 -1.99
C ALA A 46 1.29 8.53 -0.96
N ALA A 47 0.18 9.14 -1.38
CA ALA A 47 -0.72 9.86 -0.49
C ALA A 47 -1.35 8.96 0.59
N LEU A 48 -1.51 7.66 0.35
CA LEU A 48 -2.05 6.73 1.35
C LEU A 48 -1.15 6.64 2.58
N ALA A 49 0.17 6.59 2.41
CA ALA A 49 1.09 6.55 3.54
C ALA A 49 0.87 7.75 4.47
N GLN A 50 0.76 8.96 3.89
CA GLN A 50 0.50 10.19 4.65
C GLN A 50 -0.88 10.18 5.33
N GLN A 51 -1.93 9.73 4.63
CA GLN A 51 -3.30 9.63 5.17
C GLN A 51 -3.41 8.65 6.35
N HIS A 52 -2.50 7.68 6.40
CA HIS A 52 -2.39 6.67 7.43
C HIS A 52 -1.36 6.99 8.52
N GLY A 53 -0.82 8.22 8.53
CA GLY A 53 0.09 8.69 9.57
C GLY A 53 1.51 8.14 9.45
N VAL A 54 1.89 7.64 8.27
CA VAL A 54 3.23 7.17 7.94
C VAL A 54 3.96 8.29 7.18
N ALA A 55 4.63 9.16 7.93
CA ALA A 55 5.22 10.38 7.38
C ALA A 55 6.73 10.28 7.12
N THR A 56 7.44 9.44 7.89
CA THR A 56 8.90 9.24 7.79
C THR A 56 9.27 8.53 6.48
N PRO A 57 10.38 8.88 5.81
CA PRO A 57 10.83 8.23 4.57
C PRO A 57 10.90 6.71 4.69
N GLU A 58 11.56 6.20 5.73
CA GLU A 58 11.71 4.77 6.02
C GLU A 58 10.35 4.09 6.24
N GLY A 59 9.44 4.83 6.88
CA GLY A 59 8.07 4.38 7.11
C GLY A 59 7.27 4.26 5.82
N ARG A 60 7.41 5.23 4.90
CA ARG A 60 6.74 5.21 3.59
C ARG A 60 7.21 4.01 2.79
N VAL A 61 8.51 3.75 2.73
CA VAL A 61 9.08 2.58 2.05
C VAL A 61 8.55 1.28 2.65
N ALA A 62 8.53 1.17 3.99
CA ALA A 62 8.00 -0.01 4.67
C ALA A 62 6.48 -0.20 4.43
N PHE A 63 5.70 0.88 4.44
CA PHE A 63 4.26 0.85 4.19
C PHE A 63 3.95 0.44 2.76
N LEU A 64 4.59 1.08 1.77
CA LEU A 64 4.38 0.81 0.35
C LEU A 64 4.82 -0.61 -0.04
N SER A 65 5.94 -1.08 0.53
CA SER A 65 6.38 -2.48 0.38
C SER A 65 5.34 -3.47 0.91
N GLY A 66 4.77 -3.16 2.08
CA GLY A 66 3.69 -3.96 2.67
C GLY A 66 2.42 -3.96 1.83
N VAL A 67 1.98 -2.79 1.37
CA VAL A 67 0.82 -2.63 0.47
C VAL A 67 1.01 -3.43 -0.82
N LYS A 68 2.20 -3.38 -1.43
CA LYS A 68 2.53 -4.18 -2.62
C LYS A 68 2.35 -5.67 -2.37
N ALA A 69 2.85 -6.18 -1.24
CA ALA A 69 2.73 -7.58 -0.87
C ALA A 69 1.25 -7.98 -0.70
N LEU A 70 0.46 -7.15 0.00
CA LEU A 70 -0.97 -7.38 0.19
C LEU A 70 -1.73 -7.40 -1.14
N MET A 71 -1.48 -6.45 -2.03
CA MET A 71 -2.11 -6.37 -3.35
C MET A 71 -1.73 -7.52 -4.27
N ARG A 72 -0.50 -8.01 -4.17
CA ARG A 72 -0.06 -9.18 -4.93
C ARG A 72 -0.79 -10.46 -4.49
N ASP A 73 -1.05 -10.60 -3.20
CA ASP A 73 -1.69 -11.77 -2.60
C ASP A 73 -3.23 -11.77 -2.80
N LEU A 74 -3.81 -10.65 -3.27
CA LEU A 74 -5.22 -10.60 -3.62
C LEU A 74 -5.56 -11.51 -4.82
N PRO A 75 -6.70 -12.22 -4.77
CA PRO A 75 -7.22 -12.97 -5.90
C PRO A 75 -7.51 -12.06 -7.11
N VAL A 76 -7.17 -12.54 -8.31
CA VAL A 76 -7.45 -11.81 -9.57
C VAL A 76 -8.92 -11.36 -9.71
N PRO A 77 -9.94 -12.13 -9.30
CA PRO A 77 -11.35 -11.70 -9.37
C PRO A 77 -11.73 -10.46 -8.54
N VAL A 78 -10.86 -10.01 -7.63
CA VAL A 78 -11.06 -8.76 -6.87
C VAL A 78 -10.80 -7.53 -7.75
N PHE A 79 -10.03 -7.71 -8.81
CA PHE A 79 -9.75 -6.68 -9.79
C PHE A 79 -10.76 -6.79 -10.96
N PRO A 80 -11.09 -5.67 -11.63
CA PRO A 80 -11.95 -5.66 -12.80
C PRO A 80 -11.48 -6.63 -13.89
N ASP A 81 -10.17 -6.70 -14.09
CA ASP A 81 -9.50 -7.53 -15.08
C ASP A 81 -8.00 -7.65 -14.73
N ALA A 82 -7.28 -8.50 -15.47
CA ALA A 82 -5.86 -8.75 -15.24
C ALA A 82 -4.97 -7.52 -15.53
N GLU A 83 -5.41 -6.65 -16.45
CA GLU A 83 -4.69 -5.43 -16.81
C GLU A 83 -4.78 -4.40 -15.68
N ALA A 84 -5.97 -4.23 -15.08
CA ALA A 84 -6.18 -3.41 -13.90
C ALA A 84 -5.34 -3.87 -12.71
N ARG A 85 -5.23 -5.19 -12.50
CA ARG A 85 -4.32 -5.75 -11.48
C ARG A 85 -2.87 -5.36 -11.74
N GLN A 86 -2.41 -5.49 -12.99
CA GLN A 86 -1.04 -5.15 -13.35
C GLN A 86 -0.78 -3.65 -13.20
N ALA A 87 -1.71 -2.80 -13.65
CA ALA A 87 -1.64 -1.35 -13.51
C ALA A 87 -1.56 -0.92 -12.03
N THR A 88 -2.35 -1.56 -11.16
CA THR A 88 -2.30 -1.33 -9.71
C THR A 88 -0.92 -1.66 -9.14
N LEU A 89 -0.38 -2.84 -9.47
CA LEU A 89 0.93 -3.27 -8.98
C LEU A 89 2.07 -2.38 -9.52
N ASN A 90 1.97 -1.91 -10.76
CA ASN A 90 2.93 -0.98 -11.34
C ASN A 90 2.88 0.39 -10.65
N ALA A 91 1.69 0.96 -10.44
CA ALA A 91 1.54 2.24 -9.74
C ALA A 91 2.08 2.19 -8.30
N ILE A 92 1.93 1.04 -7.61
CA ILE A 92 2.52 0.83 -6.28
C ILE A 92 4.05 0.74 -6.36
N GLN A 93 4.57 0.07 -7.39
CA GLN A 93 6.02 -0.02 -7.61
C GLN A 93 6.62 1.37 -7.87
N ASP A 94 6.02 2.16 -8.75
CA ASP A 94 6.49 3.52 -9.06
C ASP A 94 6.50 4.42 -7.81
N ALA A 95 5.48 4.29 -6.96
CA ALA A 95 5.42 5.01 -5.68
C ALA A 95 6.49 4.54 -4.69
N LEU A 96 6.75 3.22 -4.65
CA LEU A 96 7.77 2.65 -3.79
C LEU A 96 9.17 3.10 -4.22
N ASP A 97 9.46 3.08 -5.52
CA ASP A 97 10.74 3.52 -6.06
C ASP A 97 10.98 5.01 -5.75
N THR A 98 9.95 5.85 -5.92
CA THR A 98 10.02 7.27 -5.52
C THR A 98 10.30 7.42 -4.02
N ALA A 99 9.66 6.61 -3.16
CA ALA A 99 9.87 6.68 -1.72
C ALA A 99 11.27 6.21 -1.30
N ILE A 100 11.86 5.25 -2.00
CA ILE A 100 13.24 4.80 -1.79
C ILE A 100 14.21 5.91 -2.21
N ASP A 101 14.00 6.52 -3.38
CA ASP A 101 14.80 7.66 -3.83
C ASP A 101 14.73 8.84 -2.84
N GLU A 102 13.58 9.07 -2.19
CA GLU A 102 13.42 10.07 -1.12
C GLU A 102 14.08 9.67 0.21
N GLU A 103 14.21 8.38 0.54
CA GLU A 103 14.85 7.88 1.75
C GLU A 103 16.38 8.01 1.69
N ASP A 104 16.95 7.86 0.50
CA ASP A 104 18.41 7.91 0.27
C ASP A 104 18.98 9.35 0.13
N LEU A 105 18.14 10.39 0.18
CA LEU A 105 18.51 11.82 0.03
C LEU A 105 18.77 12.53 1.37
#